data_AF-A0A497G6E9-F1
#
_entry.id   AF-A0A497G6E9-F1
#
_cell.length_a   1.000
_cell.length_b   1.000
_cell.length_c   1.000
_cell.angle_alpha   90.00
_cell.angle_beta   90.00
_cell.angle_gamma   90.00
#
_symmetry.space_group_name_H-M   'P 1'
#
loop_
_entity.id
_entity.type
_entity.pdbx_description
1 polymer ?
#
loop_
_entity_poly.entity_id
_entity_poly.type
_entity_poly.pdbx_seq_one_letter_code
_entity_poly.pdbx_strand_id
1 'polypeptide(L)'
;APTYYLLAEVAGVKPLKPGWKEVEIKPKPCFLKHISAKIPTPLGVLELEYTKTDDEVSLRLSIPPGCKARAALPNSKIEHTIEGGVKAIIKGKMGHEVVEIKPGGEKP
;
A
#
# COMPACT_ATOMS: atom_id res chain seq x y z
N ALA A 1 -9.25 -3.10 -21.16
CA ALA A 1 -8.44 -1.93 -20.76
C ALA A 1 -7.13 -2.43 -20.11
N PRO A 2 -5.99 -2.37 -20.81
CA PRO A 2 -4.72 -2.98 -20.36
C PRO A 2 -3.97 -2.18 -19.27
N THR A 3 -4.33 -0.93 -19.04
CA THR A 3 -3.67 -0.01 -18.09
C THR A 3 -3.85 -0.41 -16.62
N TYR A 4 -4.91 -1.14 -16.29
CA TYR A 4 -5.19 -1.62 -14.93
C TYR A 4 -4.16 -2.64 -14.44
N TYR A 5 -3.68 -3.50 -15.33
CA TYR A 5 -2.73 -4.56 -14.99
C TYR A 5 -1.35 -4.00 -14.68
N LEU A 6 -0.87 -3.04 -15.47
CA LEU A 6 0.44 -2.40 -15.25
C LEU A 6 0.50 -1.68 -13.89
N LEU A 7 -0.57 -0.99 -13.50
CA LEU A 7 -0.65 -0.30 -12.21
C LEU A 7 -0.69 -1.30 -11.04
N ALA A 8 -1.45 -2.38 -11.16
CA ALA A 8 -1.51 -3.43 -10.14
C ALA A 8 -0.17 -4.16 -9.98
N GLU A 9 0.56 -4.38 -11.08
CA GLU A 9 1.85 -5.07 -11.08
C GLU A 9 2.97 -4.21 -10.48
N VAL A 10 3.00 -2.91 -10.80
CA VAL A 10 3.95 -1.94 -10.22
C VAL A 10 3.64 -1.64 -8.76
N ALA A 11 2.36 -1.52 -8.41
CA ALA A 11 1.90 -1.40 -7.03
C ALA A 11 2.08 -2.70 -6.24
N GLY A 12 2.27 -3.83 -6.93
CA GLY A 12 2.42 -5.16 -6.34
C GLY A 12 1.23 -5.56 -5.48
N VAL A 13 0.03 -5.16 -5.88
CA VAL A 13 -1.22 -5.46 -5.16
C VAL A 13 -1.73 -6.81 -5.64
N LYS A 14 -1.72 -7.81 -4.75
CA LYS A 14 -2.22 -9.15 -5.02
C LYS A 14 -3.31 -9.54 -4.03
N PRO A 15 -4.49 -9.98 -4.48
CA PRO A 15 -5.47 -10.55 -3.56
C PRO A 15 -4.97 -11.89 -3.02
N LEU A 16 -4.84 -12.02 -1.70
CA LEU A 16 -4.48 -13.28 -1.03
C LEU A 16 -5.70 -14.18 -0.83
N LYS A 17 -6.90 -13.60 -0.72
CA LYS A 17 -8.16 -14.33 -0.56
C LYS A 17 -9.24 -13.87 -1.55
N PRO A 18 -10.12 -14.78 -2.02
CA PRO A 18 -11.27 -14.42 -2.81
C PRO A 18 -12.20 -13.46 -2.03
N GLY A 19 -12.72 -12.46 -2.72
CA GLY A 19 -13.60 -11.43 -2.14
C GLY A 19 -12.87 -10.23 -1.52
N TRP A 20 -11.60 -9.98 -1.86
CA TRP A 20 -10.83 -8.82 -1.35
C TRP A 20 -10.76 -8.75 0.19
N LYS A 21 -10.95 -9.88 0.87
CA LYS A 21 -10.85 -9.97 2.34
C LYS A 21 -9.42 -9.71 2.84
N GLU A 22 -8.45 -10.20 2.08
CA GLU A 22 -7.02 -9.99 2.34
C GLU A 22 -6.31 -9.64 1.03
N VAL A 23 -5.56 -8.54 1.05
CA VAL A 23 -4.70 -8.10 -0.05
C VAL A 23 -3.26 -8.00 0.43
N GLU A 24 -2.33 -8.45 -0.39
CA GLU A 24 -0.91 -8.22 -0.24
C GLU A 24 -0.51 -7.00 -1.07
N ILE A 25 0.30 -6.13 -0.50
CA ILE A 25 0.78 -4.89 -1.09
C ILE A 25 2.30 -4.88 -0.99
N LYS A 26 2.96 -5.28 -2.08
CA LYS A 26 4.42 -5.35 -2.18
C LYS A 26 4.88 -4.53 -3.38
N PRO A 27 4.94 -3.19 -3.27
CA PRO A 27 5.30 -2.34 -4.39
C PRO A 27 6.70 -2.69 -4.88
N LYS A 28 6.84 -2.84 -6.19
CA LYS A 28 8.11 -3.15 -6.86
C LYS A 28 8.55 -1.92 -7.65
N PRO A 29 9.06 -0.87 -6.99
CA PRO A 29 9.41 0.37 -7.66
C PRO A 29 10.52 0.25 -8.69
N CYS A 30 11.36 -0.81 -8.66
CA CYS A 30 12.54 -0.91 -9.51
C CYS A 30 13.32 0.42 -9.55
N PHE A 31 13.22 1.19 -10.64
CA PHE A 31 13.88 2.49 -10.84
C PHE A 31 12.99 3.72 -10.57
N LEU A 32 11.72 3.53 -10.19
CA LEU A 32 10.75 4.59 -9.93
C LEU A 32 10.95 5.21 -8.55
N LYS A 33 11.06 6.55 -8.52
CA LYS A 33 11.07 7.33 -7.27
C LYS A 33 9.66 7.57 -6.71
N HIS A 34 8.63 7.44 -7.53
CA HIS A 34 7.25 7.70 -7.12
C HIS A 34 6.29 6.76 -7.84
N ILE A 35 5.33 6.18 -7.11
CA ILE A 35 4.22 5.39 -7.63
C ILE A 35 2.95 5.90 -6.96
N SER A 36 1.93 6.20 -7.74
CA SER A 36 0.57 6.45 -7.23
C SER A 36 -0.38 5.52 -7.96
N ALA A 37 -1.14 4.73 -7.20
CA ALA A 37 -2.09 3.76 -7.72
C ALA A 37 -3.41 3.85 -6.95
N LYS A 38 -4.52 3.84 -7.69
CA LYS A 38 -5.87 3.78 -7.13
C LYS A 38 -6.57 2.56 -7.69
N ILE A 39 -6.91 1.65 -6.80
CA ILE A 39 -7.51 0.37 -7.13
C ILE A 39 -8.96 0.41 -6.63
N PRO A 40 -9.96 0.56 -7.53
CA PRO A 40 -11.35 0.39 -7.15
C PRO A 40 -11.59 -1.07 -6.76
N THR A 41 -11.88 -1.31 -5.48
CA THR A 41 -12.25 -2.63 -4.96
C THR A 41 -13.74 -2.66 -4.63
N PRO A 42 -14.37 -3.84 -4.54
CA PRO A 42 -15.79 -3.96 -4.15
C PRO A 42 -16.10 -3.35 -2.78
N LEU A 43 -15.10 -3.27 -1.89
CA LEU A 43 -15.22 -2.76 -0.52
C LEU A 43 -14.94 -1.25 -0.43
N GLY A 44 -14.45 -0.64 -1.50
CA GLY A 44 -14.06 0.77 -1.56
C GLY A 44 -12.80 0.99 -2.38
N VAL A 45 -12.37 2.24 -2.53
CA VAL A 45 -11.17 2.58 -3.28
C VAL A 45 -9.95 2.37 -2.39
N LEU A 46 -9.05 1.48 -2.81
CA LEU A 46 -7.74 1.31 -2.19
C LEU A 46 -6.77 2.26 -2.87
N GLU A 47 -6.16 3.16 -2.10
CA GLU A 47 -5.14 4.07 -2.62
C GLU A 47 -3.77 3.68 -2.10
N LEU A 48 -2.80 3.65 -2.99
CA LEU A 48 -1.40 3.38 -2.71
C LEU A 48 -0.56 4.50 -3.27
N GLU A 49 0.31 5.05 -2.43
CA GLU A 49 1.30 6.03 -2.85
C GLU A 49 2.64 5.68 -2.24
N TYR A 50 3.62 5.46 -3.10
CA TYR A 50 4.97 5.13 -2.72
C TYR A 50 5.90 6.24 -3.20
N THR A 51 6.73 6.76 -2.30
CA THR A 51 7.76 7.75 -2.62
C THR A 51 9.10 7.26 -2.06
N LYS A 52 10.12 7.24 -2.90
CA LYS A 52 11.50 6.92 -2.54
C LYS A 52 12.40 8.11 -2.84
N THR A 53 13.15 8.52 -1.84
CA THR A 53 14.27 9.46 -1.94
C THR A 53 15.58 8.69 -1.80
N ASP A 54 16.72 9.39 -1.88
CA ASP A 54 18.04 8.78 -1.78
C ASP A 54 18.30 8.13 -0.40
N ASP A 55 17.68 8.64 0.67
CA ASP A 55 17.92 8.17 2.05
C ASP A 55 16.67 7.56 2.73
N GLU A 56 15.48 7.84 2.20
CA GLU A 56 14.21 7.48 2.82
C GLU A 56 13.22 6.88 1.81
N VAL A 57 12.36 6.01 2.32
CA VAL A 57 11.24 5.44 1.59
C VAL A 57 9.97 5.68 2.38
N SER A 58 8.88 6.01 1.69
CA SER A 58 7.58 6.22 2.29
C SER A 58 6.50 5.53 1.46
N LEU A 59 5.63 4.79 2.13
CA LEU A 59 4.52 4.05 1.55
C LEU A 59 3.25 4.44 2.29
N ARG A 60 2.41 5.22 1.63
CA ARG A 60 1.08 5.61 2.09
C ARG A 60 0.05 4.65 1.50
N LEU A 61 -0.81 4.15 2.37
CA LEU A 61 -1.85 3.19 2.03
C LEU A 61 -3.16 3.65 2.65
N SER A 62 -4.20 3.68 1.84
CA SER A 62 -5.57 3.95 2.25
C SER A 62 -6.36 2.68 2.02
N ILE A 63 -6.70 1.99 3.11
CA ILE A 63 -7.42 0.72 3.03
C ILE A 63 -8.88 0.98 3.39
N PRO A 64 -9.84 0.63 2.51
CA PRO A 64 -11.25 0.81 2.81
C PRO A 64 -11.69 -0.12 3.97
N PRO A 65 -12.74 0.25 4.72
CA PRO A 65 -13.28 -0.58 5.80
C PRO A 65 -13.71 -1.96 5.28
N GLY A 66 -13.43 -3.00 6.06
CA GLY A 66 -13.77 -4.39 5.71
C GLY A 66 -12.75 -5.14 4.85
N CYS A 67 -11.64 -4.51 4.45
CA CYS A 67 -10.51 -5.13 3.76
C CYS A 67 -9.28 -5.19 4.67
N LYS A 68 -8.53 -6.30 4.69
CA LYS A 68 -7.23 -6.36 5.38
C LYS A 68 -6.09 -6.26 4.37
N ALA A 69 -5.15 -5.36 4.60
CA ALA A 69 -3.98 -5.21 3.74
C ALA A 69 -2.70 -5.60 4.47
N ARG A 70 -1.89 -6.47 3.85
CA ARG A 70 -0.53 -6.77 4.27
C ARG A 70 0.43 -6.00 3.40
N ALA A 71 1.09 -5.01 3.97
CA ALA A 71 2.05 -4.18 3.25
C ALA A 71 3.47 -4.45 3.71
N ALA A 72 4.41 -4.44 2.76
CA ALA A 72 5.84 -4.49 3.07
C ALA A 72 6.59 -3.49 2.21
N LEU A 73 7.63 -2.87 2.76
CA LEU A 73 8.49 -1.98 2.00
C LEU A 73 9.39 -2.78 1.03
N PRO A 74 9.69 -2.23 -0.16
CA PRO A 74 10.65 -2.84 -1.07
C PRO A 74 12.04 -2.83 -0.45
N ASN A 75 12.66 -4.01 -0.36
CA ASN A 75 13.90 -4.33 0.38
C ASN A 75 13.76 -4.48 1.90
N SER A 76 12.54 -4.44 2.45
CA SER A 76 12.33 -4.82 3.84
C SER A 76 11.84 -6.26 3.98
N LYS A 77 12.23 -6.91 5.07
CA LYS A 77 11.67 -8.19 5.51
C LYS A 77 10.49 -8.03 6.48
N ILE A 78 10.15 -6.80 6.84
CA ILE A 78 9.07 -6.52 7.79
C ILE A 78 7.75 -6.41 7.03
N GLU A 79 6.80 -7.25 7.41
CA GLU A 79 5.42 -7.22 6.91
C GLU A 79 4.53 -6.53 7.95
N HIS A 80 3.77 -5.53 7.51
CA HIS A 80 2.83 -4.80 8.33
C HIS A 80 1.41 -5.15 7.95
N THR A 81 0.62 -5.59 8.92
CA THR A 81 -0.81 -5.85 8.72
C THR A 81 -1.60 -4.60 9.09
N ILE A 82 -2.35 -4.10 8.13
CA ILE A 82 -3.16 -2.89 8.22
C ILE A 82 -4.61 -3.31 8.07
N GLU A 83 -5.44 -2.92 9.04
CA GLU A 83 -6.87 -3.20 8.99
C GLU A 83 -7.59 -2.23 8.06
N GLY A 84 -8.82 -2.55 7.69
CA GLY A 84 -9.62 -1.70 6.82
C GLY A 84 -10.18 -0.50 7.56
N GLY A 85 -10.31 0.63 6.88
CA GLY A 85 -10.86 1.87 7.44
C GLY A 85 -9.79 2.78 8.05
N VAL A 86 -8.52 2.50 7.80
CA VAL A 86 -7.40 3.32 8.27
C VAL A 86 -6.48 3.73 7.13
N LYS A 87 -5.74 4.80 7.38
CA LYS A 87 -4.65 5.25 6.51
C LYS A 87 -3.34 4.90 7.20
N ALA A 88 -2.59 3.99 6.60
CA ALA A 88 -1.27 3.62 7.08
C ALA A 88 -0.19 4.36 6.29
N ILE A 89 0.84 4.81 6.98
CA ILE A 89 2.02 5.44 6.39
C ILE A 89 3.23 4.72 6.95
N ILE A 90 3.91 3.97 6.09
CA ILE A 90 5.13 3.24 6.44
C ILE A 90 6.31 4.05 5.92
N LYS A 91 7.20 4.48 6.80
CA LYS A 91 8.45 5.16 6.45
C LYS A 91 9.63 4.26 6.79
N GLY A 92 10.54 4.06 5.85
CA GLY A 92 11.79 3.35 6.05
C GLY A 92 12.97 4.30 5.83
N LYS A 93 13.89 4.35 6.78
CA LYS A 93 15.21 4.98 6.65
C LYS A 93 16.25 3.90 6.92
N MET A 94 17.46 3.98 6.38
CA MET A 94 18.51 2.95 6.52
C MET A 94 18.53 2.26 7.91
N GLY A 95 17.92 1.07 8.02
CA GLY A 95 17.84 0.24 9.23
C GLY A 95 16.68 0.49 10.20
N HIS A 96 15.84 1.52 9.98
CA HIS A 96 14.71 1.89 10.85
C HIS A 96 13.41 2.03 10.05
N GLU A 97 12.40 1.27 10.46
CA GLU A 97 11.05 1.33 9.88
C GLU A 97 10.06 1.84 10.91
N VAL A 98 9.33 2.90 10.54
CA VAL A 98 8.31 3.52 11.37
C VAL A 98 6.97 3.38 10.65
N VAL A 99 6.01 2.77 11.31
CA VAL A 99 4.63 2.67 10.81
C VAL A 99 3.75 3.61 11.59
N GLU A 100 3.22 4.61 10.90
CA GLU A 100 2.19 5.49 11.42
C GLU A 100 0.83 5.02 10.89
N ILE A 101 0.02 4.42 11.75
CA ILE A 101 -1.37 4.09 11.42
C ILE A 101 -2.23 5.24 11.92
N LYS A 102 -2.87 5.98 11.01
CA LYS A 102 -3.85 6.99 11.34
C LYS A 102 -5.24 6.41 11.12
N PRO A 103 -6.17 6.51 12.08
CA PRO A 103 -7.55 6.17 11.82
C PRO A 103 -8.01 7.00 10.61
N GLY A 104 -8.66 6.33 9.66
CA GLY A 104 -9.11 6.94 8.42
C GLY A 104 -10.18 7.94 8.78
N GLY A 105 -9.77 9.15 9.12
CA GLY A 105 -10.65 10.28 9.37
C GLY A 105 -11.55 10.44 8.17
N GLU A 106 -12.82 10.17 8.44
CA GLU A 106 -14.00 10.57 7.70
C GLU A 106 -13.72 11.87 6.95
N LYS A 107 -13.94 11.88 5.64
CA LYS A 107 -14.10 13.16 4.95
C LYS A 107 -15.61 13.45 4.94
N PRO A 108 -16.03 14.61 5.46
CA PRO A 108 -17.43 15.03 5.60
C PRO A 108 -18.15 15.19 4.26
#